data_AF-A0A831T1G2-F1
#
_entry.id   AF-A0A831T1G2-F1
#
_cell.length_a   1.000
_cell.length_b   1.000
_cell.length_c   1.000
_cell.angle_alpha   90.00
_cell.angle_beta   90.00
_cell.angle_gamma   90.00
#
_symmetry.space_group_name_H-M   'P 1'
#
loop_
_entity.id
_entity.type
_entity.pdbx_description
1 polymer ?
#
loop_
_entity_poly.entity_id
_entity_poly.type
_entity_poly.pdbx_seq_one_letter_code
_entity_poly.pdbx_strand_id
1 'polypeptide(L)'
;MKLAKQLAGDKSAHSSEEAKLRSAVSRAYYAAFHKAQKVVFPDRLPEGFGSHREVIDELQRSDDPSRRQIGVEMNRLQGDRKKADYYDSINNLPRMAQDVLISVEELISNLSRL
;
A
#
# COMPACT_ATOMS: atom_id res chain seq x y z
N MET A 1 -2.39 0.76 20.22
CA MET A 1 -3.27 1.81 20.80
C MET A 1 -2.65 3.21 20.88
N LYS A 2 -1.40 3.41 21.34
CA LYS A 2 -0.82 4.77 21.47
C LYS A 2 -0.80 5.57 20.16
N LEU A 3 -0.38 4.95 19.06
CA LEU A 3 -0.41 5.61 17.74
C LEU A 3 -1.83 5.99 17.30
N ALA A 4 -2.80 5.10 17.49
CA ALA A 4 -4.20 5.40 17.15
C ALA A 4 -4.73 6.62 17.93
N LYS A 5 -4.45 6.71 19.23
CA LYS A 5 -4.80 7.89 20.04
C LYS A 5 -4.11 9.16 19.53
N GLN A 6 -2.81 9.06 19.24
CA GLN A 6 -2.03 10.19 18.72
C GLN A 6 -2.60 10.69 17.38
N LEU A 7 -2.91 9.79 16.44
CA LEU A 7 -3.53 10.13 15.15
C LEU A 7 -4.95 10.69 15.31
N ALA A 8 -5.67 10.33 16.37
CA ALA A 8 -6.97 10.89 16.73
C ALA A 8 -6.90 12.24 17.45
N GLY A 9 -5.70 12.83 17.61
CA GLY A 9 -5.50 14.16 18.19
C GLY A 9 -5.13 14.19 19.67
N ASP A 10 -4.96 13.04 20.33
CA ASP A 10 -4.45 12.99 21.70
C ASP A 10 -2.95 13.32 21.73
N LYS A 11 -2.64 14.58 22.06
CA LYS A 11 -1.26 15.09 22.12
C LYS A 11 -0.44 14.47 23.26
N SER A 12 -1.07 13.81 24.23
CA SER A 12 -0.38 13.12 25.33
C SER A 12 0.05 11.70 24.96
N ALA A 13 -0.46 11.16 23.86
CA ALA A 13 -0.10 9.83 23.39
C ALA A 13 1.23 9.86 22.62
N HIS A 14 2.23 9.14 23.13
CA HIS A 14 3.51 8.97 22.46
C HIS A 14 3.61 7.57 21.83
N SER A 15 3.51 7.50 20.50
CA SER A 15 3.74 6.26 19.76
C SER A 15 5.22 5.95 19.56
N SER A 16 5.56 4.66 19.50
CA SER A 16 6.89 4.23 19.09
C SER A 16 7.13 4.52 17.62
N GLU A 17 8.39 4.68 17.25
CA GLU A 17 8.77 4.90 15.85
C GLU A 17 8.37 3.71 14.96
N GLU A 18 8.55 2.48 15.45
CA GLU A 18 8.09 1.28 14.77
C GLU A 18 6.60 1.33 14.42
N ALA A 19 5.73 1.73 15.36
CA ALA A 19 4.31 1.79 15.12
C ALA A 19 3.97 2.78 14.00
N LYS A 20 4.64 3.95 13.97
CA LYS A 20 4.47 4.96 12.93
C LYS A 20 4.90 4.43 11.56
N LEU A 21 6.09 3.82 11.48
CA LEU A 21 6.65 3.31 10.24
C LEU A 21 5.81 2.16 9.66
N ARG A 22 5.39 1.20 10.48
CA ARG A 22 4.46 0.13 10.05
C ARG A 22 3.16 0.72 9.52
N SER A 23 2.59 1.69 10.24
CA SER A 23 1.35 2.34 9.81
C SER A 23 1.54 3.14 8.52
N ALA A 24 2.68 3.80 8.33
CA ALA A 24 3.00 4.51 7.09
C ALA A 24 3.02 3.55 5.89
N VAL A 25 3.70 2.40 6.00
CA VAL A 25 3.72 1.35 4.97
C VAL A 25 2.29 0.90 4.63
N SER A 26 1.49 0.55 5.63
CA SER A 26 0.14 0.05 5.39
C SER A 26 -0.77 1.10 4.76
N ARG A 27 -0.71 2.36 5.23
CA ARG A 27 -1.54 3.45 4.68
C ARG A 27 -1.12 3.84 3.27
N ALA A 28 0.17 3.85 2.97
CA ALA A 28 0.68 4.09 1.63
C ALA A 28 0.20 3.00 0.65
N TYR A 29 0.29 1.72 1.04
CA TYR A 29 -0.24 0.62 0.24
C TYR A 29 -1.74 0.77 -0.05
N TYR A 30 -2.56 1.08 0.95
CA TYR A 30 -3.99 1.25 0.74
C TYR A 30 -4.31 2.43 -0.19
N ALA A 31 -3.55 3.53 -0.12
CA ALA A 31 -3.70 4.64 -1.06
C ALA A 31 -3.44 4.20 -2.51
N ALA A 32 -2.34 3.49 -2.76
CA ALA A 32 -2.05 2.90 -4.07
C ALA A 32 -3.13 1.92 -4.53
N PHE A 33 -3.57 1.02 -3.62
CA PHE A 33 -4.60 0.03 -3.91
C PHE A 33 -5.93 0.67 -4.33
N HIS A 34 -6.43 1.65 -3.59
CA HIS A 34 -7.69 2.30 -3.95
C HIS A 34 -7.61 3.03 -5.29
N LYS A 35 -6.47 3.67 -5.59
CA LYS A 35 -6.25 4.30 -6.89
C LYS A 35 -6.22 3.25 -8.01
N ALA A 36 -5.48 2.16 -7.84
CA ALA A 36 -5.40 1.06 -8.80
C ALA A 36 -6.77 0.41 -9.02
N GLN A 37 -7.50 0.11 -7.95
CA GLN A 37 -8.84 -0.46 -7.99
C GLN A 37 -9.79 0.38 -8.84
N LYS A 38 -9.76 1.71 -8.67
CA LYS A 38 -10.61 2.64 -9.44
C LYS A 38 -10.25 2.68 -10.94
N VAL A 39 -8.98 2.51 -11.27
CA VAL A 39 -8.53 2.46 -12.68
C VAL A 39 -8.93 1.14 -13.34
N VAL A 40 -8.81 0.04 -12.60
CA VAL A 40 -9.06 -1.31 -13.12
C VAL A 40 -10.56 -1.64 -13.17
N PHE A 41 -11.30 -1.24 -12.14
CA PHE A 41 -12.72 -1.51 -11.97
C PHE A 41 -13.47 -0.20 -11.71
N PRO A 42 -13.66 0.65 -12.73
CA PRO A 42 -14.33 1.94 -12.55
C PRO A 42 -15.81 1.80 -12.12
N ASP A 43 -16.46 0.70 -12.55
CA ASP A 43 -17.90 0.49 -12.38
C ASP A 43 -18.26 -0.51 -11.27
N ARG A 44 -17.26 -1.08 -10.59
CA ARG A 44 -17.51 -2.03 -9.48
C ARG A 44 -16.40 -2.01 -8.45
N LEU A 45 -16.74 -2.45 -7.24
CA LEU A 45 -15.75 -2.71 -6.19
C LEU A 45 -15.54 -4.22 -6.07
N PRO A 46 -14.32 -4.72 -6.29
CA PRO A 46 -13.93 -6.05 -5.86
C PRO A 46 -14.18 -6.22 -4.35
N GLU A 47 -15.01 -7.18 -3.99
CA GLU A 47 -15.39 -7.45 -2.60
C GLU A 47 -14.83 -8.81 -2.12
N GLY A 48 -14.68 -8.94 -0.81
CA GLY A 48 -14.33 -10.20 -0.16
C GLY A 48 -12.83 -10.53 -0.11
N PHE A 49 -12.54 -11.72 0.43
CA PHE A 49 -11.20 -12.25 0.59
C PHE A 49 -10.58 -12.57 -0.78
N GLY A 50 -9.87 -11.60 -1.36
CA GLY A 50 -9.24 -11.77 -2.68
C GLY A 50 -9.23 -10.50 -3.53
N SER A 51 -10.00 -9.48 -3.16
CA SER A 51 -10.13 -8.20 -3.88
C SER A 51 -8.77 -7.56 -4.23
N HIS A 52 -7.80 -7.62 -3.32
CA HIS A 52 -6.45 -7.10 -3.58
C HIS A 52 -5.71 -7.87 -4.67
N ARG A 53 -5.84 -9.20 -4.68
CA ARG A 53 -5.20 -10.04 -5.69
C ARG A 53 -5.85 -9.85 -7.06
N GLU A 54 -7.17 -9.72 -7.09
CA GLU A 54 -7.91 -9.49 -8.34
C GLU A 54 -7.44 -8.22 -9.06
N VAL A 55 -7.30 -7.09 -8.35
CA VAL A 55 -6.77 -5.83 -8.93
C VAL A 55 -5.35 -6.00 -9.47
N ILE A 56 -4.50 -6.72 -8.73
CA ILE A 56 -3.10 -6.95 -9.12
C ILE A 56 -3.01 -7.85 -10.36
N ASP A 57 -3.75 -8.95 -10.35
CA ASP A 57 -3.79 -9.92 -11.44
C ASP A 57 -4.29 -9.27 -12.73
N GLU A 58 -5.30 -8.41 -12.66
CA GLU A 58 -5.83 -7.68 -13.82
C GLU A 58 -4.79 -6.72 -14.41
N LEU A 59 -4.06 -5.98 -13.57
CA LEU A 59 -2.96 -5.14 -14.03
C LEU A 59 -1.84 -5.96 -14.68
N GLN A 60 -1.49 -7.12 -14.11
CA GLN A 60 -0.42 -7.98 -14.61
C GLN A 60 -0.77 -8.70 -15.93
N ARG A 61 -2.06 -8.95 -16.19
CA ARG A 61 -2.53 -9.59 -17.42
C ARG A 61 -2.79 -8.60 -18.57
N SER A 62 -2.74 -7.30 -18.31
CA SER A 62 -2.95 -6.25 -19.30
C SER A 62 -1.96 -6.33 -20.48
N ASP A 63 -2.41 -6.05 -21.70
CA ASP A 63 -1.54 -5.92 -22.87
C ASP A 63 -0.68 -4.64 -22.85
N ASP A 64 -1.12 -3.60 -22.12
CA ASP A 64 -0.33 -2.40 -21.85
C ASP A 64 0.87 -2.72 -20.91
N PRO A 65 2.12 -2.56 -21.37
CA PRO A 65 3.31 -2.76 -20.55
C PRO A 65 3.35 -1.91 -19.28
N SER A 66 2.79 -0.69 -19.31
CA SER A 66 2.76 0.24 -18.19
C SER A 66 1.89 -0.32 -17.06
N ARG A 67 0.71 -0.84 -17.41
CA ARG A 67 -0.19 -1.52 -16.46
C ARG A 67 0.44 -2.77 -15.86
N ARG A 68 1.13 -3.58 -16.68
CA ARG A 68 1.84 -4.76 -16.16
C ARG A 68 2.91 -4.40 -15.15
N GLN A 69 3.71 -3.37 -15.44
CA GLN A 69 4.74 -2.89 -14.52
C GLN A 69 4.14 -2.43 -13.19
N ILE A 70 3.04 -1.68 -13.24
CA ILE A 70 2.30 -1.27 -12.03
C ILE A 70 1.79 -2.51 -11.26
N GLY A 71 1.29 -3.53 -11.95
CA GLY A 71 0.87 -4.78 -11.33
C GLY A 71 2.00 -5.53 -10.61
N VAL A 72 3.22 -5.55 -11.16
CA VAL A 72 4.41 -6.12 -10.51
C VAL A 72 4.76 -5.34 -9.25
N GLU A 73 4.77 -4.00 -9.33
CA GLU A 73 5.08 -3.14 -8.19
C GLU A 73 4.04 -3.25 -7.07
N MET A 74 2.75 -3.25 -7.42
CA MET A 74 1.65 -3.47 -6.48
C MET A 74 1.79 -4.80 -5.71
N ASN A 75 2.23 -5.86 -6.38
CA ASN A 75 2.46 -7.16 -5.74
C ASN A 75 3.59 -7.08 -4.69
N ARG A 76 4.68 -6.37 -5.01
CA ARG A 76 5.78 -6.12 -4.05
C ARG A 76 5.27 -5.32 -2.85
N LEU A 77 4.56 -4.22 -3.09
CA LEU A 77 4.01 -3.36 -2.03
C LEU A 77 3.01 -4.11 -1.13
N GLN A 78 2.21 -5.01 -1.69
CA GLN A 78 1.34 -5.88 -0.88
C GLN A 78 2.16 -6.78 0.05
N GLY A 79 3.28 -7.32 -0.42
CA GLY A 79 4.20 -8.11 0.39
C GLY A 79 4.78 -7.31 1.56
N ASP A 80 5.26 -6.09 1.31
CA ASP A 80 5.81 -5.23 2.36
C ASP A 80 4.75 -4.78 3.37
N ARG A 81 3.53 -4.47 2.91
CA ARG A 81 2.39 -4.21 3.81
C ARG A 81 2.01 -5.42 4.66
N LYS A 82 2.02 -6.64 4.10
CA LYS A 82 1.78 -7.87 4.89
C LYS A 82 2.83 -8.05 5.99
N LYS A 83 4.11 -7.77 5.71
CA LYS A 83 5.16 -7.77 6.73
C LYS A 83 4.86 -6.73 7.80
N ALA A 84 4.60 -5.48 7.41
CA ALA A 84 4.30 -4.37 8.32
C ALA A 84 3.13 -4.68 9.26
N ASP A 85 2.06 -5.30 8.74
CA ASP A 85 0.84 -5.61 9.49
C ASP A 85 0.98 -6.84 10.41
N TYR A 86 1.67 -7.90 9.97
CA TYR A 86 1.53 -9.21 10.60
C TYR A 86 2.83 -9.82 11.14
N TYR A 87 4.01 -9.31 10.78
CA TYR A 87 5.27 -9.91 11.23
C TYR A 87 5.70 -9.31 12.56
N ASP A 88 6.11 -10.17 13.50
CA ASP A 88 6.58 -9.75 14.83
C ASP A 88 7.78 -8.82 14.75
N SER A 89 8.68 -9.04 13.79
CA SER A 89 9.87 -8.21 13.56
C SER A 89 10.12 -7.98 12.08
N ILE A 90 10.69 -6.80 11.78
CA ILE A 90 11.06 -6.40 10.42
C ILE A 90 12.46 -5.83 10.46
N ASN A 91 13.36 -6.48 9.74
CA ASN A 91 14.72 -5.98 9.56
C ASN A 91 14.69 -4.69 8.75
N ASN A 92 15.35 -3.66 9.27
CA ASN A 92 15.52 -2.37 8.61
C ASN A 92 14.19 -1.70 8.19
N LEU A 93 13.20 -1.73 9.07
CA LEU A 93 11.89 -1.10 8.86
C LEU A 93 11.95 0.37 8.40
N PRO A 94 12.86 1.24 8.89
CA PRO A 94 12.95 2.62 8.39
C PRO A 94 13.22 2.70 6.88
N ARG A 95 14.16 1.89 6.37
CA ARG A 95 14.44 1.82 4.93
C ARG A 95 13.25 1.29 4.14
N MET A 96 12.61 0.22 4.62
CA MET A 96 11.42 -0.32 3.97
C MET A 96 10.30 0.72 3.88
N ALA A 97 10.07 1.49 4.95
CA ALA A 97 9.05 2.53 4.95
C ALA A 97 9.37 3.64 3.94
N GLN A 98 10.63 4.08 3.87
CA GLN A 98 11.06 5.07 2.89
C GLN A 98 10.90 4.57 1.46
N ASP A 99 11.35 3.36 1.17
CA ASP A 99 11.25 2.75 -0.17
C ASP A 99 9.77 2.61 -0.59
N VAL A 100 8.89 2.18 0.33
CA VAL A 100 7.44 2.06 0.08
C VAL A 100 6.81 3.41 -0.22
N LEU A 101 7.16 4.47 0.53
CA LEU A 101 6.59 5.81 0.30
C LEU A 101 6.97 6.34 -1.09
N ILE A 102 8.24 6.21 -1.48
CA ILE A 102 8.72 6.62 -2.80
C ILE A 102 8.01 5.83 -3.91
N SER A 103 7.99 4.50 -3.81
CA SER A 103 7.32 3.64 -4.79
C SER A 103 5.83 3.97 -4.92
N VAL A 104 5.13 4.21 -3.81
CA VAL A 104 3.70 4.56 -3.84
C VAL A 104 3.45 5.90 -4.53
N GLU A 105 4.30 6.90 -4.30
CA GLU A 105 4.19 8.20 -4.98
C GLU A 105 4.39 8.08 -6.49
N GLU A 106 5.42 7.35 -6.92
CA GLU A 106 5.69 7.07 -8.34
C GLU A 106 4.54 6.28 -8.99
N LEU A 107 4.06 5.24 -8.32
CA LEU A 107 2.97 4.39 -8.78
C LEU A 107 1.67 5.19 -8.94
N ILE A 108 1.30 6.03 -7.96
CA ILE A 108 0.10 6.89 -8.05
C ILE A 108 0.23 7.90 -9.19
N SER A 109 1.43 8.45 -9.42
CA SER A 109 1.71 9.34 -10.55
C SER A 109 1.51 8.61 -11.89
N ASN A 110 2.04 7.39 -12.02
CA ASN A 110 1.89 6.56 -13.21
C ASN A 110 0.42 6.18 -13.45
N LEU A 111 -0.31 5.75 -12.42
CA LEU A 111 -1.75 5.45 -12.50
C LEU A 111 -2.59 6.66 -12.93
N SER A 112 -2.14 7.89 -12.67
CA SER A 112 -2.87 9.10 -13.04
C SER A 112 -2.59 9.55 -14.48
N ARG A 113 -1.65 8.89 -15.17
CA ARG A 113 -1.30 9.11 -16.58
C ARG A 113 -1.85 8.02 -17.51
N LEU A 114 -2.45 6.96 -16.95
CA LEU A 114 -3.21 5.95 -17.69
C LEU A 114 -4.56 6.51 -18.12
#